data_AF-A0A6C7SJ16-F1
#
_entry.id   AF-A0A6C7SJ16-F1
#
_cell.length_a   1.000
_cell.length_b   1.000
_cell.length_c   1.000
_cell.angle_alpha   90.00
_cell.angle_beta   90.00
_cell.angle_gamma   90.00
#
_symmetry.space_group_name_H-M   'P 1'
#
loop_
_entity.id
_entity.type
_entity.pdbx_description
1 polymer ?
#
loop_
_entity_poly.entity_id
_entity_poly.type
_entity_poly.pdbx_seq_one_letter_code
_entity_poly.pdbx_strand_id
1 'polypeptide(L)' 'MKNFSLWCDFIENSFLDNEFLNLLSHGINGATSNPTIFK' A
#
# COMPACT_ATOMS: atom_id res chain seq x y z
N MET A 1 6.74 -21.73 6.83
CA MET A 1 7.09 -20.28 6.78
C MET A 1 6.16 -19.65 5.75
N LYS A 2 5.52 -18.51 6.08
CA LYS A 2 4.67 -17.81 5.09
C LYS A 2 5.60 -17.05 4.13
N ASN A 3 5.68 -17.49 2.88
CA ASN A 3 6.50 -16.88 1.83
C ASN A 3 5.69 -15.92 0.95
N PHE A 4 4.66 -15.29 1.49
CA PHE A 4 3.84 -14.35 0.73
C PHE A 4 3.82 -13.00 1.43
N SER A 5 3.67 -11.96 0.61
CA SER A 5 3.53 -10.58 1.06
C SER A 5 2.20 -10.03 0.56
N LEU A 6 1.53 -9.24 1.39
CA LEU A 6 0.29 -8.53 1.05
C LEU A 6 0.64 -7.10 0.65
N TRP A 7 0.13 -6.67 -0.50
CA TRP A 7 0.41 -5.36 -1.08
C TRP A 7 -0.88 -4.66 -1.45
N CYS A 8 -0.93 -3.34 -1.27
CA CYS A 8 -2.02 -2.50 -1.76
C CYS A 8 -1.75 -2.11 -3.21
N ASP A 9 -2.70 -2.35 -4.11
CA ASP A 9 -2.59 -1.93 -5.51
C ASP A 9 -3.15 -0.50 -5.73
N PHE A 10 -2.64 0.45 -4.93
CA PHE A 10 -3.13 1.82 -4.91
C PHE A 10 -2.20 2.76 -4.13
N ILE A 11 -2.00 3.99 -4.63
CA ILE A 11 -1.28 5.08 -3.94
C ILE A 11 -1.92 6.42 -4.26
N GLU A 12 -2.26 7.19 -3.22
CA GLU A 12 -2.62 8.62 -3.24
C GLU A 12 -1.99 9.32 -2.02
N ASN A 13 -1.76 10.64 -2.10
CA ASN A 13 -1.11 11.40 -1.01
C ASN A 13 -1.85 11.27 0.32
N SER A 14 -3.18 11.47 0.32
CA SER A 14 -4.01 11.33 1.52
C SER A 14 -3.96 9.92 2.11
N PHE A 15 -3.93 8.90 1.27
CA PHE A 15 -3.81 7.50 1.70
C PHE A 15 -2.45 7.23 2.35
N LEU A 16 -1.36 7.71 1.76
CA LEU A 16 -0.02 7.57 2.33
C LEU A 16 0.09 8.26 3.68
N ASP A 17 -0.46 9.46 3.80
CA ASP A 17 -0.35 10.29 5.00
C ASP A 17 -1.20 9.77 6.17
N ASN A 18 -2.37 9.18 5.89
CA ASN A 18 -3.37 8.90 6.93
C ASN A 18 -3.63 7.40 7.17
N GLU A 19 -3.46 6.54 6.16
CA GLU A 19 -3.91 5.14 6.23
C GLU A 19 -2.76 4.14 6.10
N PHE A 20 -1.82 4.40 5.20
CA PHE A 20 -0.78 3.44 4.84
C PHE A 20 0.12 3.08 6.04
N LEU A 21 0.48 4.07 6.87
CA LEU A 21 1.29 3.84 8.07
C LEU A 21 0.61 2.89 9.07
N ASN A 22 -0.72 2.96 9.19
CA ASN A 22 -1.47 2.04 10.03
C ASN A 22 -1.47 0.63 9.42
N LEU A 23 -1.64 0.51 8.10
CA LEU A 23 -1.65 -0.78 7.40
C LEU A 23 -0.31 -1.53 7.48
N LEU A 24 0.82 -0.82 7.48
CA LEU A 24 2.13 -1.43 7.71
C LEU A 24 2.20 -2.19 9.03
N SER A 25 1.54 -1.68 10.09
CA SER A 25 1.47 -2.36 11.39
C SER A 25 0.53 -3.57 11.40
N HIS A 26 -0.34 -3.71 10.38
CA HIS A 26 -1.33 -4.79 10.25
C HIS A 26 -0.92 -5.88 9.24
N GLY A 27 0.33 -5.86 8.77
CA GLY A 27 0.86 -6.92 7.90
C GLY A 27 0.75 -6.66 6.41
N ILE A 28 0.45 -5.42 6.00
CA ILE A 28 0.72 -4.96 4.63
C ILE A 28 2.22 -4.69 4.49
N ASN A 29 2.78 -5.09 3.35
CA ASN A 29 4.22 -5.05 3.09
C ASN A 29 4.63 -3.94 2.13
N GLY A 30 3.67 -3.33 1.43
CA GLY A 30 3.94 -2.28 0.46
C GLY A 30 2.69 -1.83 -0.27
N ALA A 31 2.86 -0.80 -1.08
CA ALA A 31 1.86 -0.33 -2.03
C ALA A 31 2.52 -0.14 -3.40
N THR A 32 1.76 -0.31 -4.48
CA THR A 32 2.24 -0.13 -5.87
C THR A 32 1.60 1.08 -6.52
N SER A 33 2.39 1.83 -7.30
CA SER A 33 1.87 2.83 -8.23
C SER A 33 1.50 2.19 -9.55
N ASN A 34 0.49 2.74 -10.22
CA ASN A 34 0.13 2.38 -11.59
C ASN A 34 -0.09 3.67 -12.40
N PRO A 35 0.46 3.79 -13.63
CA PRO A 35 0.19 4.93 -14.51
C PRO A 35 -1.29 5.27 -14.71
N THR A 36 -2.18 4.29 -14.56
CA THR A 36 -3.63 4.49 -14.69
C THR A 36 -4.24 5.25 -13.51
N ILE A 37 -3.60 5.22 -12.33
CA ILE A 37 -4.03 5.91 -11.11
C ILE A 37 -3.66 7.40 -11.16
N PHE A 38 -2.52 7.75 -11.77
CA PHE A 38 -2.00 9.12 -11.86
C PHE A 38 -2.37 9.82 -13.19
N LYS A 39 -3.66 9.86 -13.52
CA LYS A 39 -4.16 10.63 -14.69
C LYS A 39 -4.40 12.10 -14.38
#